data_AF-A0A3D5DPV4-F1
#
_entry.id   AF-A0A3D5DPV4-F1
#
_cell.length_a   1.000
_cell.length_b   1.000
_cell.length_c   1.000
_cell.angle_alpha   90.00
_cell.angle_beta   90.00
_cell.angle_gamma   90.00
#
_symmetry.space_group_name_H-M   'P 1'
#
loop_
_entity.id
_entity.type
_entity.pdbx_description
1 polymer ?
#
loop_
_entity_poly.entity_id
_entity_poly.type
_entity_poly.pdbx_seq_one_letter_code
_entity_poly.pdbx_strand_id
1 'polypeptide(L)'
;MARIEGGIVVGAGVDVVFGYVADQRNEPQYNPRMVRAEKITDGPVGPGTRFRSAVAFMGRPAEMLIEFTEYDRPTRLSSSTTMRQGDTSGTLTFEPVAAGTLMRWSWQVRPKGAARLLGPALTRMGARQEQAIWASMKRHLEAREAGRPVTRDADDRPGDSGAGSLAGQGWPGKVLLAASVAGLPLVLLALRRLGRRGGLLVEAGCGALFARDMTMTVTGTPARLRALPRFLLFAEAAVSGLATFTGLWAWVWRPFAAAPASQRRHRGQAAGCRAAATHPAVTAPRGQAVARVATIAAAMTFALHTAREAIYLSPGHGRR
;
A
#
# COMPACT_ATOMS: atom_id res chain seq x y z
N MET A 1 -6.35 -10.43 15.34
CA MET A 1 -5.73 -9.35 16.14
C MET A 1 -4.26 -9.33 15.76
N ALA A 2 -3.69 -8.18 15.41
CA ALA A 2 -2.28 -8.07 15.07
C ALA A 2 -1.48 -7.68 16.31
N ARG A 3 -0.32 -8.29 16.54
CA ARG A 3 0.57 -8.00 17.67
C ARG A 3 1.86 -7.38 17.14
N ILE A 4 2.25 -6.23 17.68
CA ILE A 4 3.46 -5.52 17.31
C ILE A 4 4.29 -5.34 18.57
N GLU A 5 5.52 -5.84 18.54
CA GLU A 5 6.44 -5.76 19.67
C GLU A 5 7.82 -5.31 19.20
N GLY A 6 8.58 -4.76 20.14
CA GLY A 6 9.96 -4.42 19.93
C GLY A 6 10.58 -3.78 21.15
N GLY A 7 11.83 -3.40 21.01
CA GLY A 7 12.57 -2.72 22.05
C GLY A 7 13.71 -1.89 21.48
N ILE A 8 14.11 -0.88 22.23
CA ILE A 8 15.23 -0.01 21.90
C ILE A 8 15.89 0.47 23.20
N VAL A 9 17.22 0.54 23.19
CA VAL A 9 17.97 1.20 24.26
C VAL A 9 18.11 2.67 23.93
N VAL A 10 17.71 3.55 24.84
CA VAL A 10 17.80 5.01 24.72
C VAL A 10 18.84 5.50 25.74
N GLY A 11 19.82 6.28 25.29
CA GLY A 11 20.93 6.83 26.06
C GLY A 11 20.53 8.01 26.94
N ALA A 12 19.44 7.85 27.70
CA ALA A 12 18.94 8.81 28.66
C ALA A 12 18.38 8.08 29.88
N GLY A 13 18.31 8.78 31.02
CA GLY A 13 17.78 8.23 32.27
C GLY A 13 16.31 7.84 32.18
N VAL A 14 15.90 6.83 32.96
CA VAL A 14 14.56 6.23 32.88
C VAL A 14 13.44 7.25 33.12
N ASP A 15 13.62 8.17 34.07
CA ASP A 15 12.68 9.24 34.39
C ASP A 15 12.48 10.24 33.24
N VAL A 16 13.55 10.49 32.47
CA VAL A 16 13.56 11.39 31.32
C VAL A 16 12.85 10.71 30.15
N VAL A 17 13.21 9.46 29.83
CA VAL A 17 12.58 8.70 28.75
C VAL A 17 11.10 8.50 29.03
N PHE A 18 10.75 8.06 30.24
CA PHE A 18 9.35 7.89 30.65
C PHE A 18 8.58 9.21 30.55
N GLY A 19 9.11 10.30 31.13
CA GLY A 19 8.44 11.60 31.13
C GLY A 19 8.23 12.14 29.71
N TYR A 20 9.22 11.94 28.83
CA TYR A 20 9.15 12.38 27.45
C TYR A 20 8.08 11.62 26.64
N VAL A 21 7.99 10.30 26.84
CA VAL A 21 7.02 9.43 26.16
C VAL A 21 5.61 9.56 26.74
N ALA A 22 5.49 9.73 28.06
CA ALA A 22 4.22 9.94 28.76
C ALA A 22 3.51 11.23 28.30
N ASP A 23 4.26 12.25 27.89
CA ASP A 23 3.65 13.45 27.32
C ASP A 23 3.51 13.34 25.79
N GLN A 24 2.33 12.92 25.34
CA GLN A 24 2.04 12.73 23.92
C GLN A 24 2.22 14.01 23.08
N ARG A 25 2.21 15.20 23.70
CA ARG A 25 2.47 16.47 23.00
C ARG A 25 3.89 16.53 22.43
N ASN A 26 4.81 15.67 22.90
CA ASN A 26 6.14 15.54 22.35
C ASN A 26 6.19 14.75 21.05
N GLU A 27 5.21 13.89 20.78
CA GLU A 27 5.25 12.97 19.64
C GLU A 27 5.40 13.65 18.27
N PRO A 28 4.72 14.77 17.96
CA PRO A 28 4.91 15.47 16.68
C PRO A 28 6.35 15.90 16.40
N GLN A 29 7.20 16.02 17.43
CA GLN A 29 8.60 16.44 17.27
C GLN A 29 9.46 15.35 16.60
N TYR A 30 9.15 14.07 16.87
CA TYR A 30 9.95 12.93 16.38
C TYR A 30 9.16 11.99 15.45
N ASN A 31 7.83 12.06 15.41
CA ASN A 31 6.98 11.29 14.53
C ASN A 31 6.31 12.21 13.48
N PRO A 32 6.86 12.33 12.26
CA PRO A 32 6.30 13.18 11.21
C PRO A 32 4.88 12.84 10.79
N ARG A 33 4.39 11.64 11.13
CA ARG A 33 3.01 11.25 10.87
C ARG A 33 2.05 11.78 11.92
N MET A 34 2.51 12.13 13.12
CA MET A 34 1.66 12.70 14.16
C MET A 34 1.50 14.20 13.89
N VAL A 35 0.38 14.56 13.26
CA VAL A 35 0.11 15.94 12.80
C VAL A 35 -0.22 16.85 13.98
N ARG A 36 -0.92 16.31 15.00
CA ARG A 36 -1.27 17.04 16.22
C ARG A 36 -1.40 16.07 17.40
N ALA A 37 -1.11 16.56 18.59
CA ALA A 37 -1.37 15.87 19.85
C ALA A 37 -1.72 16.90 20.93
N GLU A 38 -2.96 16.88 21.39
CA GLU A 38 -3.50 17.83 22.35
C GLU A 38 -4.00 17.08 23.59
N LYS A 39 -3.57 17.47 24.79
CA LYS A 39 -4.13 16.95 26.04
C LYS A 39 -5.50 17.58 26.25
N ILE A 40 -6.52 16.76 26.48
CA ILE A 40 -7.92 17.20 26.66
C ILE A 40 -8.44 16.98 28.08
N THR A 41 -7.55 16.58 28.99
CA THR A 41 -7.84 16.36 30.41
C THR A 41 -7.07 17.38 31.23
N ASP A 42 -7.66 17.87 32.30
CA ASP A 42 -7.03 18.86 33.18
C ASP A 42 -5.91 18.24 34.03
N GLY A 43 -5.12 19.09 34.69
CA GLY A 43 -4.05 18.67 35.61
C GLY A 43 -2.77 18.15 34.93
N PRO A 44 -1.85 17.53 35.70
CA PRO A 44 -0.67 16.85 35.15
C PRO A 44 -1.05 15.58 34.36
N VAL A 45 -0.07 15.00 33.66
CA VAL A 45 -0.24 13.69 33.00
C VAL A 45 -0.21 12.58 34.05
N GLY A 46 -1.15 11.64 33.96
CA GLY A 46 -1.31 10.52 34.89
C GLY A 46 -2.38 9.51 34.43
N PRO A 47 -2.85 8.63 35.32
CA PRO A 47 -3.91 7.66 35.02
C PRO A 47 -5.16 8.33 34.44
N GLY A 48 -5.76 7.75 33.41
CA GLY A 48 -6.97 8.29 32.76
C GLY A 48 -6.74 9.58 31.95
N THR A 49 -5.49 10.05 31.82
CA THR A 49 -5.18 11.17 30.93
C THR A 49 -5.56 10.83 29.50
N ARG A 50 -6.23 11.77 28.84
CA ARG A 50 -6.67 11.64 27.45
C ARG A 50 -6.04 12.69 26.56
N PHE A 51 -5.70 12.25 25.35
CA PHE A 51 -5.20 13.09 24.27
C PHE A 51 -6.06 12.95 23.03
N ARG A 52 -6.38 14.09 22.40
CA ARG A 52 -6.94 14.16 21.06
C ARG A 52 -5.78 14.38 20.09
N SER A 53 -5.54 13.40 19.24
CA SER A 53 -4.42 13.41 18.30
C SER A 53 -4.89 13.14 16.88
N ALA A 54 -4.07 13.48 15.88
CA ALA A 54 -4.35 13.09 14.51
C ALA A 54 -3.09 12.64 13.80
N VAL A 55 -3.20 11.52 13.07
CA VAL A 55 -2.11 11.01 12.22
C VAL A 55 -2.40 11.22 10.75
N ALA A 56 -1.37 11.52 9.97
CA ALA A 56 -1.43 11.54 8.52
C ALA A 56 -1.63 10.11 7.99
N PHE A 57 -2.81 9.84 7.45
CA PHE A 57 -3.20 8.56 6.86
C PHE A 57 -3.76 8.77 5.46
N MET A 58 -3.15 8.14 4.45
CA MET A 58 -3.55 8.28 3.04
C MET A 58 -3.68 9.75 2.59
N GLY A 59 -2.77 10.62 3.04
CA GLY A 59 -2.74 12.04 2.70
C GLY A 59 -3.80 12.91 3.39
N ARG A 60 -4.53 12.37 4.37
CA ARG A 60 -5.48 13.14 5.19
C ARG A 60 -5.23 12.91 6.69
N PRO A 61 -5.51 13.91 7.55
CA PRO A 61 -5.51 13.69 8.99
C PRO A 61 -6.61 12.69 9.39
N ALA A 62 -6.22 11.69 10.17
CA ALA A 62 -7.12 10.73 10.79
C ALA A 62 -7.10 10.94 12.30
N GLU A 63 -8.25 11.30 12.84
CA GLU A 63 -8.47 11.56 14.25
C GLU A 63 -8.33 10.29 15.10
N MET A 64 -7.73 10.44 16.28
CA MET A 64 -7.65 9.41 17.29
C MET A 64 -7.81 9.99 18.69
N LEU A 65 -8.35 9.17 19.57
CA LEU A 65 -8.40 9.42 21.02
C LEU A 65 -7.47 8.43 21.71
N ILE A 66 -6.49 8.94 22.45
CA ILE A 66 -5.57 8.14 23.25
C ILE A 66 -5.94 8.32 24.72
N GLU A 67 -6.03 7.23 25.46
CA GLU A 67 -6.29 7.22 26.90
C GLU A 67 -5.26 6.34 27.61
N PHE A 68 -4.65 6.87 28.67
CA PHE A 68 -3.76 6.09 29.52
C PHE A 68 -4.56 5.23 30.50
N THR A 69 -4.49 3.93 30.29
CA THR A 69 -5.17 2.92 31.11
C THR A 69 -4.33 2.50 32.31
N GLU A 70 -3.01 2.68 32.24
CA GLU A 70 -2.07 2.40 33.34
C GLU A 70 -0.93 3.43 33.29
N TYR A 71 -0.55 3.94 34.45
CA TYR A 71 0.52 4.93 34.58
C TYR A 71 1.29 4.63 35.87
N ASP A 72 2.36 3.85 35.76
CA ASP A 72 3.26 3.50 36.84
C ASP A 72 4.65 4.06 36.52
N ARG A 73 4.94 5.22 37.10
CA ARG A 73 6.16 5.96 36.79
C ARG A 73 7.33 5.41 37.64
N PRO A 74 8.51 5.16 37.06
CA PRO A 74 8.90 5.34 35.65
C PRO A 74 8.89 4.05 34.82
N THR A 75 8.29 2.96 35.31
CA THR A 75 8.51 1.59 34.82
C THR A 75 7.53 1.17 33.72
N ARG A 76 6.31 1.69 33.70
CA ARG A 76 5.22 1.13 32.88
C ARG A 76 4.15 2.16 32.52
N LEU A 77 3.77 2.17 31.24
CA LEU A 77 2.73 3.05 30.69
C LEU A 77 1.87 2.22 29.74
N SER A 78 0.58 2.06 30.05
CA SER A 78 -0.36 1.38 29.16
C SER A 78 -1.38 2.35 28.61
N SER A 79 -1.70 2.21 27.33
CA SER A 79 -2.64 3.09 26.65
C SER A 79 -3.60 2.32 25.76
N SER A 80 -4.77 2.92 25.55
CA SER A 80 -5.72 2.53 24.52
C SER A 80 -5.89 3.70 23.55
N THR A 81 -6.03 3.39 22.28
CA THR A 81 -6.20 4.34 21.19
C THR A 81 -7.37 3.91 20.34
N THR A 82 -8.34 4.80 20.20
CA THR A 82 -9.54 4.58 19.39
C THR A 82 -9.46 5.44 18.14
N MET A 83 -9.60 4.82 16.96
CA MET A 83 -9.76 5.52 15.69
C MET A 83 -10.77 4.83 14.78
N ARG A 84 -11.14 5.51 13.68
CA ARG A 84 -12.11 4.99 12.71
C ARG A 84 -11.64 3.71 12.03
N GLN A 85 -10.33 3.62 11.76
CA GLN A 85 -9.72 2.52 11.00
C GLN A 85 -9.37 1.30 11.86
N GLY A 86 -9.27 1.46 13.17
CA GLY A 86 -8.86 0.41 14.09
C GLY A 86 -8.81 0.87 15.53
N ASP A 87 -8.69 -0.07 16.46
CA ASP A 87 -8.35 0.22 17.84
C ASP A 87 -6.97 -0.38 18.13
N THR A 88 -6.19 0.31 18.96
CA THR A 88 -4.90 -0.16 19.43
C THR A 88 -4.88 -0.10 20.95
N SER A 89 -4.36 -1.14 21.59
CA SER A 89 -4.08 -1.10 23.03
C SER A 89 -2.74 -1.74 23.30
N GLY A 90 -2.04 -1.31 24.33
CA GLY A 90 -0.75 -1.89 24.63
C GLY A 90 -0.02 -1.21 25.75
N THR A 91 1.22 -1.63 25.92
CA THR A 91 2.05 -1.27 27.06
C THR A 91 3.46 -0.95 26.59
N LEU A 92 3.99 0.11 27.16
CA LEU A 92 5.39 0.48 27.18
C LEU A 92 5.97 0.11 28.55
N THR A 93 7.15 -0.49 28.55
CA THR A 93 7.93 -0.77 29.76
C THR A 93 9.31 -0.15 29.64
N PHE A 94 9.85 0.29 30.76
CA PHE A 94 11.10 1.01 30.83
C PHE A 94 11.96 0.38 31.92
N GLU A 95 13.14 -0.09 31.53
CA GLU A 95 14.08 -0.77 32.42
C GLU A 95 15.42 -0.03 32.40
N PRO A 96 15.97 0.39 33.56
CA PRO A 96 17.31 0.96 33.62
C PRO A 96 18.35 -0.08 33.18
N VAL A 97 19.27 0.33 32.30
CA VAL A 97 20.39 -0.48 31.84
C VAL A 97 21.68 0.34 31.84
N ALA A 98 22.84 -0.31 31.77
CA ALA A 98 24.13 0.39 31.83
C ALA A 98 24.29 1.50 30.77
N ALA A 99 23.68 1.33 29.59
CA ALA A 99 23.73 2.29 28.49
C ALA A 99 22.56 3.30 28.48
N GLY A 100 21.72 3.35 29.53
CA GLY A 100 20.57 4.25 29.64
C GLY A 100 19.29 3.51 30.02
N THR A 101 18.29 3.53 29.15
CA THR A 101 16.98 2.91 29.39
C THR A 101 16.61 1.95 28.27
N LEU A 102 16.33 0.70 28.60
CA LEU A 102 15.69 -0.24 27.68
C LEU A 102 14.19 0.02 27.69
N MET A 103 13.69 0.60 26.61
CA MET A 103 12.26 0.77 26.38
C MET A 103 11.74 -0.37 25.50
N ARG A 104 10.71 -1.08 25.96
CA ARG A 104 10.01 -2.11 25.18
C ARG A 104 8.56 -1.73 24.99
N TRP A 105 7.99 -2.09 23.84
CA TRP A 105 6.59 -1.88 23.53
C TRP A 105 5.93 -3.19 23.12
N SER A 106 4.65 -3.30 23.46
CA SER A 106 3.76 -4.37 22.99
C SER A 106 2.40 -3.78 22.68
N TRP A 107 2.03 -3.75 21.41
CA TRP A 107 0.76 -3.26 20.90
C TRP A 107 -0.10 -4.39 20.35
N GLN A 108 -1.38 -4.34 20.68
CA GLN A 108 -2.44 -5.14 20.11
C GLN A 108 -3.28 -4.23 19.21
N VAL A 109 -3.26 -4.51 17.91
CA VAL A 109 -3.98 -3.74 16.90
C VAL A 109 -5.19 -4.55 16.42
N ARG A 110 -6.36 -3.95 16.53
CA ARG A 110 -7.64 -4.48 16.06
C ARG A 110 -8.12 -3.64 14.87
N PRO A 111 -7.76 -4.00 13.63
CA PRO A 111 -8.25 -3.31 12.45
C PRO A 111 -9.78 -3.44 12.32
N LYS A 112 -10.43 -2.39 11.83
CA LYS A 112 -11.86 -2.32 11.53
C LYS A 112 -12.09 -2.41 10.02
N GLY A 113 -13.28 -2.89 9.62
CA GLY A 113 -13.68 -2.97 8.21
C GLY A 113 -12.77 -3.84 7.34
N ALA A 114 -12.59 -3.43 6.07
CA ALA A 114 -11.83 -4.17 5.06
C ALA A 114 -10.35 -4.40 5.42
N ALA A 115 -9.77 -3.56 6.28
CA ALA A 115 -8.38 -3.70 6.73
C ALA A 115 -8.12 -5.03 7.49
N ARG A 116 -9.17 -5.69 8.02
CA ARG A 116 -9.04 -6.99 8.68
C ARG A 116 -8.45 -8.07 7.77
N LEU A 117 -8.68 -7.97 6.46
CA LEU A 117 -8.20 -8.95 5.47
C LEU A 117 -6.69 -8.82 5.20
N LEU A 118 -6.05 -7.72 5.62
CA LEU A 118 -4.63 -7.43 5.37
C LEU A 118 -3.73 -7.80 6.56
N GLY A 119 -4.22 -8.62 7.51
CA GLY A 119 -3.62 -8.86 8.82
C GLY A 119 -2.09 -9.08 8.86
N PRO A 120 -1.52 -10.05 8.11
CA PRO A 120 -0.08 -10.33 8.19
C PRO A 120 0.80 -9.21 7.61
N ALA A 121 0.35 -8.55 6.55
CA ALA A 121 1.08 -7.44 5.93
C ALA A 121 1.06 -6.20 6.84
N LEU A 122 -0.11 -5.88 7.42
CA LEU A 122 -0.27 -4.78 8.38
C LEU A 122 0.62 -4.97 9.61
N THR A 123 0.77 -6.20 10.10
CA THR A 123 1.62 -6.50 11.26
C THR A 123 3.09 -6.19 10.96
N ARG A 124 3.62 -6.66 9.83
CA ARG A 124 5.02 -6.38 9.44
C ARG A 124 5.27 -4.91 9.15
N MET A 125 4.35 -4.26 8.44
CA MET A 125 4.46 -2.84 8.14
C MET A 125 4.38 -1.99 9.41
N GLY A 126 3.42 -2.30 10.30
CA GLY A 126 3.25 -1.65 11.59
C GLY A 126 4.49 -1.81 12.47
N ALA A 127 5.05 -3.01 12.58
CA ALA A 127 6.28 -3.24 13.36
C ALA A 127 7.47 -2.42 12.87
N ARG A 128 7.68 -2.35 11.54
CA ARG A 128 8.76 -1.52 10.97
C ARG A 128 8.52 -0.03 11.20
N GLN A 129 7.28 0.41 11.04
CA GLN A 129 6.90 1.79 11.26
C GLN A 129 7.11 2.20 12.73
N GLU A 130 6.66 1.37 13.66
CA GLU A 130 6.79 1.58 15.09
C GLU A 130 8.27 1.66 15.50
N GLN A 131 9.09 0.72 15.02
CA GLN A 131 10.54 0.76 15.23
C GLN A 131 11.16 2.07 14.73
N ALA A 132 10.73 2.57 13.56
CA ALA A 132 11.25 3.80 13.00
C ALA A 132 10.86 5.04 13.82
N ILE A 133 9.63 5.07 14.36
CA ILE A 133 9.16 6.13 15.27
C ILE A 133 10.01 6.15 16.54
N TRP A 134 10.22 5.00 17.19
CA TRP A 134 11.05 4.93 18.40
C TRP A 134 12.52 5.22 18.15
N ALA A 135 13.06 4.83 16.99
CA ALA A 135 14.42 5.22 16.60
C ALA A 135 14.55 6.74 16.38
N SER A 136 13.51 7.38 15.85
CA SER A 136 13.46 8.84 15.70
C SER A 136 13.38 9.54 17.07
N MET A 137 12.54 9.03 17.97
CA MET A 137 12.44 9.51 19.35
C MET A 137 13.79 9.43 20.06
N LYS A 138 14.48 8.28 19.98
CA LYS A 138 15.82 8.09 20.54
C LYS A 138 16.78 9.18 20.08
N ARG A 139 16.90 9.39 18.75
CA ARG A 139 17.80 10.41 18.20
C ARG A 139 17.47 11.82 18.70
N HIS A 140 16.18 12.16 18.72
CA HIS A 140 15.72 13.48 19.16
C HIS A 140 16.01 13.73 20.64
N LEU A 141 15.76 12.73 21.49
CA LEU A 141 16.00 12.83 22.92
C LEU A 141 17.49 12.86 23.27
N GLU A 142 18.30 12.00 22.65
CA GLU A 142 19.75 11.97 22.87
C GLU A 142 20.46 13.24 22.39
N ALA A 143 20.02 13.82 21.28
CA ALA A 143 20.55 15.09 20.81
C ALA A 143 20.23 16.23 21.81
N ARG A 144 19.02 16.23 22.37
CA ARG A 144 18.60 17.20 23.39
C ARG A 144 19.40 17.07 24.69
N GLU A 145 19.65 15.85 25.16
CA GLU A 145 20.47 15.59 26.36
C GLU A 145 21.94 15.93 26.14
N ALA A 146 22.47 15.72 24.93
CA ALA A 146 23.85 16.07 24.58
C ALA A 146 24.06 17.59 24.39
N GLY A 147 23.03 18.42 24.54
CA GLY A 147 23.08 19.86 24.28
C GLY A 147 23.40 20.20 22.81
N ARG A 148 23.29 19.22 21.92
CA ARG A 148 23.53 19.43 20.48
C ARG A 148 22.27 19.99 19.87
N PRO A 149 22.33 21.06 19.06
CA PRO A 149 21.16 21.46 18.29
C PRO A 149 20.70 20.24 17.49
N VAL A 150 19.42 19.87 17.65
CA VAL A 150 18.77 18.89 16.79
C VAL A 150 18.79 19.50 15.39
N THR A 151 19.86 19.27 14.65
CA THR A 151 19.86 19.49 13.22
C THR A 151 18.81 18.52 12.70
N ARG A 152 17.62 19.05 12.32
CA ARG A 152 16.87 18.44 11.22
C ARG A 152 17.92 18.07 10.20
N ASP A 153 18.11 16.78 9.92
CA ASP A 153 19.08 16.35 8.92
C ASP A 153 18.89 17.23 7.69
N ALA A 154 19.84 18.13 7.49
CA ALA A 154 19.90 19.06 6.38
C ALA A 154 20.53 18.35 5.18
N ASP A 155 20.15 17.08 4.99
CA ASP A 155 20.22 16.38 3.71
C ASP A 155 19.00 16.74 2.83
N ASP A 156 18.21 17.72 3.26
CA ASP A 156 17.05 18.26 2.54
C ASP A 156 17.08 19.80 2.51
N ARG A 157 18.25 20.39 2.23
CA ARG A 157 18.28 21.74 1.66
C ARG A 157 18.14 21.62 0.13
N PRO A 158 17.25 22.40 -0.49
CA PRO A 158 17.14 22.46 -1.93
C PRO A 158 18.41 23.13 -2.45
N GLY A 159 19.34 22.30 -2.92
CA GLY A 159 20.45 22.76 -3.75
C GLY A 159 19.87 23.41 -4.99
N ASP A 160 20.33 24.62 -5.24
CA ASP A 160 20.17 25.31 -6.51
C ASP A 160 20.51 24.35 -7.65
N SER A 161 19.49 24.02 -8.42
CA SER A 161 19.57 23.33 -9.69
C SER A 161 18.45 23.90 -10.55
N GLY A 162 18.72 25.08 -11.12
CA GLY A 162 18.21 25.37 -12.44
C GLY A 162 18.41 24.16 -13.36
N ALA A 163 17.39 23.87 -14.16
CA ALA A 163 17.31 22.78 -15.13
C ALA A 163 17.04 21.37 -14.56
N GLY A 164 15.77 21.09 -14.24
CA GLY A 164 15.30 19.71 -14.09
C GLY A 164 14.00 19.56 -13.33
N SER A 165 12.90 20.10 -13.85
CA SER A 165 11.54 19.74 -13.42
C SER A 165 11.32 18.24 -13.68
N LEU A 166 11.75 17.40 -12.74
CA LEU A 166 11.54 15.96 -12.75
C LEU A 166 10.14 15.68 -12.22
N ALA A 167 9.24 15.57 -13.18
CA ALA A 167 8.01 14.77 -13.21
C ALA A 167 7.84 13.83 -11.99
N GLY A 168 7.00 14.22 -11.03
CA GLY A 168 6.57 13.29 -9.99
C GLY A 168 5.68 13.87 -8.90
N GLN A 169 5.88 15.13 -8.49
CA GLN A 169 5.17 15.68 -7.31
C GLN A 169 4.19 16.82 -7.60
N GLY A 170 4.13 17.30 -8.84
CA GLY A 170 3.13 18.28 -9.27
C GLY A 170 1.78 17.65 -9.63
N TRP A 171 0.78 18.51 -9.92
CA TRP A 171 -0.49 18.17 -10.58
C TRP A 171 -0.40 17.02 -11.61
N PRO A 172 0.62 16.92 -12.49
CA PRO A 172 0.80 15.77 -13.39
C PRO A 172 0.89 14.40 -12.70
N GLY A 173 1.56 14.27 -11.55
CA GLY A 173 1.65 13.00 -10.81
C GLY A 173 0.32 12.57 -10.21
N LYS A 174 -0.49 13.54 -9.75
CA LYS A 174 -1.86 13.29 -9.27
C LYS A 174 -2.81 12.94 -10.43
N VAL A 175 -2.62 13.55 -11.60
CA VAL A 175 -3.36 13.24 -12.83
C VAL A 175 -3.01 11.85 -13.34
N LEU A 176 -1.73 11.46 -13.33
CA LEU A 176 -1.28 10.10 -13.64
C LEU A 176 -1.90 9.06 -12.70
N LEU A 177 -1.87 9.31 -11.38
CA LEU A 177 -2.50 8.41 -10.41
C LEU A 177 -4.01 8.33 -10.61
N ALA A 178 -4.69 9.46 -10.87
CA ALA A 178 -6.12 9.48 -11.15
C ALA A 178 -6.47 8.75 -12.45
N ALA A 179 -5.65 8.87 -13.49
CA ALA A 179 -5.79 8.15 -14.75
C ALA A 179 -5.56 6.64 -14.55
N SER A 180 -4.58 6.25 -13.73
CA SER A 180 -4.30 4.86 -13.35
C SER A 180 -5.45 4.23 -12.55
N VAL A 181 -6.02 4.96 -11.58
CA VAL A 181 -7.20 4.53 -10.81
C VAL A 181 -8.46 4.44 -11.69
N ALA A 182 -8.61 5.35 -12.66
CA ALA A 182 -9.72 5.32 -13.63
C ALA A 182 -9.56 4.21 -14.70
N GLY A 183 -8.35 3.67 -14.88
CA GLY A 183 -8.05 2.63 -15.86
C GLY A 183 -8.85 1.35 -15.64
N LEU A 184 -8.98 0.87 -14.41
CA LEU A 184 -9.74 -0.35 -14.10
C LEU A 184 -11.25 -0.25 -14.44
N PRO A 185 -11.99 0.80 -14.00
CA PRO A 185 -13.39 0.95 -14.40
C PRO A 185 -13.54 1.20 -15.91
N LEU A 186 -12.61 1.91 -16.56
CA LEU A 186 -12.60 2.11 -18.01
C LEU A 186 -12.41 0.80 -18.79
N VAL A 187 -11.48 -0.06 -18.36
CA VAL A 187 -11.25 -1.39 -18.93
C VAL A 187 -12.51 -2.25 -18.81
N LEU A 188 -13.13 -2.30 -17.63
CA LEU A 188 -14.37 -3.06 -17.42
C LEU A 188 -15.54 -2.48 -18.23
N LEU A 189 -15.62 -1.15 -18.36
CA LEU A 189 -16.63 -0.49 -19.18
C LEU A 189 -16.42 -0.77 -20.67
N ALA A 190 -15.18 -0.69 -21.17
CA ALA A 190 -14.82 -0.96 -22.56
C ALA A 190 -15.15 -2.42 -22.93
N LEU A 191 -14.81 -3.38 -22.06
CA LEU A 191 -15.14 -4.80 -22.26
C LEU A 191 -16.65 -5.04 -22.28
N ARG A 192 -17.43 -4.30 -21.47
CA ARG A 192 -18.90 -4.42 -21.41
C ARG A 192 -19.63 -3.74 -22.57
N ARG A 193 -19.21 -2.54 -22.97
CA ARG A 193 -19.92 -1.70 -23.96
C ARG A 193 -19.49 -1.96 -25.40
N LEU A 194 -18.22 -2.29 -25.63
CA LEU A 194 -17.62 -2.32 -26.97
C LEU A 194 -17.24 -3.74 -27.44
N GLY A 195 -17.50 -4.76 -26.62
CA GLY A 195 -17.25 -6.17 -26.94
C GLY A 195 -15.82 -6.40 -27.45
N ARG A 196 -15.67 -6.96 -28.65
CA ARG A 196 -14.37 -7.26 -29.27
C ARG A 196 -13.50 -6.01 -29.50
N ARG A 197 -14.10 -4.86 -29.83
CA ARG A 197 -13.35 -3.60 -29.99
C ARG A 197 -12.79 -3.11 -28.66
N GLY A 198 -13.54 -3.30 -27.57
CA GLY A 198 -13.08 -3.05 -26.20
C GLY A 198 -11.91 -3.96 -25.83
N GLY A 199 -11.98 -5.25 -26.17
CA GLY A 199 -10.87 -6.20 -25.95
C GLY A 199 -9.57 -5.79 -26.63
N LEU A 200 -9.63 -5.33 -27.89
CA LEU A 200 -8.46 -4.84 -28.64
C LEU A 200 -7.86 -3.56 -28.05
N LEU A 201 -8.68 -2.65 -27.52
CA LEU A 201 -8.19 -1.44 -26.84
C LEU A 201 -7.48 -1.76 -25.52
N VAL A 202 -8.04 -2.68 -24.73
CA VAL A 202 -7.43 -3.16 -23.49
C VAL A 202 -6.11 -3.86 -23.77
N GLU A 203 -6.07 -4.64 -24.86
CA GLU A 203 -4.87 -5.34 -25.31
C GLU A 203 -3.74 -4.38 -25.71
N ALA A 204 -4.06 -3.35 -26.48
CA ALA A 204 -3.09 -2.30 -26.83
C ALA A 204 -2.51 -1.60 -25.58
N GLY A 205 -3.36 -1.32 -24.59
CA GLY A 205 -2.94 -0.75 -23.30
C GLY A 205 -2.02 -1.69 -22.51
N CYS A 206 -2.36 -2.98 -22.42
CA CYS A 206 -1.54 -3.98 -21.73
C CYS A 206 -0.18 -4.17 -22.43
N GLY A 207 -0.17 -4.21 -23.77
CA GLY A 207 1.06 -4.33 -24.56
C GLY A 207 2.00 -3.14 -24.39
N ALA A 208 1.46 -1.91 -24.32
CA ALA A 208 2.26 -0.71 -24.06
C ALA A 208 2.90 -0.73 -22.65
N LEU A 209 2.14 -1.15 -21.63
CA LEU A 209 2.65 -1.32 -20.26
C LEU A 209 3.73 -2.41 -20.18
N PHE A 210 3.51 -3.55 -20.83
CA PHE A 210 4.49 -4.63 -20.90
C PHE A 210 5.79 -4.19 -21.57
N ALA A 211 5.71 -3.50 -22.72
CA ALA A 211 6.89 -2.98 -23.42
C ALA A 211 7.67 -1.98 -22.57
N ARG A 212 6.97 -1.08 -21.85
CA ARG A 212 7.59 -0.14 -20.90
C ARG A 212 8.33 -0.88 -19.79
N ASP A 213 7.68 -1.86 -19.16
CA ASP A 213 8.25 -2.61 -18.04
C ASP A 213 9.43 -3.49 -18.46
N MET A 214 9.37 -4.09 -19.65
CA MET A 214 10.51 -4.80 -20.24
C MET A 214 11.69 -3.87 -20.51
N THR A 215 11.42 -2.69 -21.08
CA THR A 215 12.46 -1.68 -21.32
C THR A 215 13.11 -1.24 -20.01
N MET A 216 12.32 -1.00 -18.96
CA MET A 216 12.85 -0.67 -17.62
C MET A 216 13.70 -1.79 -17.02
N THR A 217 13.33 -3.05 -17.27
CA THR A 217 14.06 -4.23 -16.80
C THR A 217 15.40 -4.40 -17.52
N VAL A 218 15.41 -4.29 -18.85
CA VAL A 218 16.60 -4.44 -19.70
C VAL A 218 17.61 -3.31 -19.48
N THR A 219 17.14 -2.08 -19.24
CA THR A 219 17.99 -0.90 -18.98
C THR A 219 18.61 -0.88 -17.58
N GLY A 220 18.44 -1.95 -16.77
CA GLY A 220 19.09 -2.08 -15.48
C GLY A 220 18.44 -1.29 -14.34
N THR A 221 17.22 -0.79 -14.52
CA THR A 221 16.46 -0.13 -13.45
C THR A 221 16.28 -0.98 -12.18
N PRO A 222 16.08 -2.32 -12.26
CA PRO A 222 15.93 -3.17 -11.07
C PRO A 222 17.08 -3.10 -10.07
N ALA A 223 18.31 -2.85 -10.54
CA ALA A 223 19.50 -2.76 -9.68
C ALA A 223 19.51 -1.49 -8.81
N ARG A 224 18.79 -0.44 -9.22
CA ARG A 224 18.69 0.85 -8.53
C ARG A 224 17.50 0.96 -7.59
N LEU A 225 16.65 -0.08 -7.55
CA LEU A 225 15.41 -0.10 -6.77
C LEU A 225 15.59 -0.88 -5.46
N ARG A 226 14.82 -0.49 -4.43
CA ARG A 226 14.69 -1.26 -3.18
C ARG A 226 13.93 -2.58 -3.45
N ALA A 227 14.04 -3.55 -2.54
CA ALA A 227 13.54 -4.91 -2.77
C ALA A 227 12.04 -5.00 -3.13
N LEU A 228 11.19 -4.15 -2.54
CA LEU A 228 9.75 -4.14 -2.77
C LEU A 228 9.37 -3.54 -4.16
N PRO A 229 9.81 -2.31 -4.54
CA PRO A 229 9.58 -1.81 -5.90
C PRO A 229 10.16 -2.71 -6.99
N ARG A 230 11.30 -3.34 -6.72
CA ARG A 230 11.93 -4.30 -7.64
C ARG A 230 11.05 -5.53 -7.87
N PHE A 231 10.51 -6.12 -6.80
CA PHE A 231 9.59 -7.27 -6.91
C PHE A 231 8.32 -6.90 -7.67
N LEU A 232 7.75 -5.72 -7.39
CA LEU A 232 6.55 -5.23 -8.08
C LEU A 232 6.77 -5.01 -9.58
N LEU A 233 7.92 -4.47 -9.98
CA LEU A 233 8.29 -4.34 -11.40
C LEU A 233 8.30 -5.70 -12.12
N PHE A 234 8.90 -6.73 -11.52
CA PHE A 234 8.90 -8.08 -12.09
C PHE A 234 7.50 -8.71 -12.12
N ALA A 235 6.71 -8.53 -11.06
CA ALA A 235 5.34 -9.03 -11.00
C ALA A 235 4.45 -8.36 -12.06
N GLU A 236 4.58 -7.04 -12.24
CA GLU A 236 3.84 -6.28 -13.24
C GLU A 236 4.25 -6.65 -14.67
N ALA A 237 5.55 -6.84 -14.94
CA ALA A 237 6.03 -7.34 -16.22
C ALA A 237 5.49 -8.76 -16.53
N ALA A 238 5.47 -9.65 -15.54
CA ALA A 238 4.95 -11.00 -15.72
C ALA A 238 3.42 -11.02 -15.99
N VAL A 239 2.66 -10.21 -15.24
CA VAL A 239 1.19 -10.16 -15.36
C VAL A 239 0.76 -9.41 -16.63
N SER A 240 1.43 -8.31 -16.99
CA SER A 240 1.19 -7.60 -18.25
C SER A 240 1.57 -8.45 -19.46
N GLY A 241 2.70 -9.19 -19.39
CA GLY A 241 3.07 -10.16 -20.42
C GLY A 241 2.00 -11.26 -20.59
N LEU A 242 1.54 -11.86 -19.49
CA LEU A 242 0.46 -12.85 -19.53
C LEU A 242 -0.84 -12.28 -20.12
N ALA A 243 -1.21 -11.05 -19.74
CA ALA A 243 -2.37 -10.36 -20.30
C ALA A 243 -2.21 -10.16 -21.81
N THR A 244 -1.02 -9.72 -22.27
CA THR A 244 -0.74 -9.48 -23.69
C THR A 244 -0.74 -10.76 -24.52
N PHE A 245 -0.08 -11.82 -24.07
CA PHE A 245 -0.07 -13.09 -24.82
C PHE A 245 -1.45 -13.74 -24.89
N THR A 246 -2.21 -13.71 -23.78
CA THR A 246 -3.56 -14.30 -23.74
C THR A 246 -4.59 -13.45 -24.49
N GLY A 247 -4.46 -12.13 -24.48
CA GLY A 247 -5.34 -11.23 -25.21
C GLY A 247 -5.05 -11.18 -26.70
N LEU A 248 -3.78 -11.20 -27.14
CA LEU A 248 -3.40 -11.44 -28.55
C LEU A 248 -4.04 -12.74 -29.07
N TRP A 249 -3.94 -13.82 -28.29
CA TRP A 249 -4.58 -15.08 -28.66
C TRP A 249 -6.10 -14.94 -28.75
N ALA A 250 -6.75 -14.38 -27.72
CA ALA A 250 -8.20 -14.31 -27.61
C ALA A 250 -8.86 -13.39 -28.64
N TRP A 251 -8.25 -12.24 -28.94
CA TRP A 251 -8.89 -11.15 -29.68
C TRP A 251 -8.36 -10.99 -31.11
N VAL A 252 -7.10 -11.37 -31.36
CA VAL A 252 -6.43 -11.20 -32.66
C VAL A 252 -6.37 -12.52 -33.43
N TRP A 253 -5.97 -13.63 -32.79
CA TRP A 253 -5.73 -14.91 -33.49
C TRP A 253 -6.96 -15.82 -33.63
N ARG A 254 -7.79 -15.99 -32.58
CA ARG A 254 -9.01 -16.81 -32.63
C ARG A 254 -9.97 -16.53 -33.81
N PRO A 255 -10.18 -15.29 -34.25
CA PRO A 255 -11.01 -14.96 -35.41
C PRO A 255 -10.51 -15.53 -36.73
N PHE A 256 -9.21 -15.81 -36.86
CA PHE A 256 -8.60 -16.40 -38.06
C PHE A 256 -8.46 -17.92 -37.94
N ALA A 257 -8.31 -18.45 -36.72
CA ALA A 257 -8.34 -19.89 -36.46
C ALA A 257 -9.74 -20.52 -36.63
N ALA A 258 -10.80 -19.70 -36.69
CA ALA A 258 -12.19 -20.13 -36.81
C ALA A 258 -12.90 -19.48 -38.02
N ALA A 259 -12.47 -19.81 -39.25
CA ALA A 259 -13.31 -20.19 -40.42
C ALA A 259 -12.66 -19.84 -41.79
N PRO A 260 -12.93 -20.59 -42.88
CA PRO A 260 -14.01 -21.57 -43.02
C PRO A 260 -13.58 -22.99 -43.45
N ALA A 261 -14.02 -24.00 -42.71
CA ALA A 261 -14.22 -25.33 -43.28
C ALA A 261 -15.56 -25.35 -44.01
N SER A 262 -15.50 -25.17 -45.33
CA SER A 262 -16.44 -25.68 -46.35
C SER A 262 -17.93 -25.75 -45.99
N GLN A 263 -18.71 -24.73 -46.33
CA GLN A 263 -20.14 -24.90 -46.62
C GLN A 263 -20.32 -25.06 -48.14
N ARG A 264 -19.91 -26.24 -48.63
CA ARG A 264 -20.27 -26.75 -49.96
C ARG A 264 -21.27 -27.88 -49.72
N ARG A 265 -22.47 -27.75 -50.31
CA ARG A 265 -23.58 -28.74 -50.38
C ARG A 265 -24.35 -28.97 -49.06
N HIS A 266 -25.68 -29.04 -48.98
CA HIS A 266 -26.71 -29.31 -49.97
C HIS A 266 -27.99 -28.49 -49.70
N ARG A 267 -28.59 -28.03 -50.80
CA ARG A 267 -29.99 -27.64 -50.95
C ARG A 267 -30.81 -28.94 -51.00
N GLY A 268 -31.87 -29.07 -50.20
CA GLY A 268 -32.97 -30.04 -50.45
C GLY A 268 -33.45 -30.86 -49.24
N GLN A 269 -34.78 -30.83 -49.06
CA GLN A 269 -35.66 -31.74 -48.27
C GLN A 269 -35.63 -31.58 -46.74
N ALA A 270 -36.71 -31.74 -45.97
CA ALA A 270 -38.16 -31.67 -46.12
C ALA A 270 -38.71 -31.82 -44.66
N ALA A 271 -39.99 -31.50 -44.47
CA ALA A 271 -40.79 -31.59 -43.25
C ALA A 271 -40.52 -32.72 -42.23
N GLY A 272 -40.81 -32.45 -40.94
CA GLY A 272 -41.40 -33.47 -40.05
C GLY A 272 -40.95 -33.52 -38.58
N CYS A 273 -41.90 -33.23 -37.69
CA CYS A 273 -42.14 -33.83 -36.36
C CYS A 273 -41.24 -33.55 -35.12
N ARG A 274 -41.96 -33.33 -34.01
CA ARG A 274 -41.56 -33.18 -32.60
C ARG A 274 -40.78 -34.39 -32.06
N ALA A 275 -39.84 -34.15 -31.14
CA ALA A 275 -39.89 -34.56 -29.71
C ALA A 275 -38.49 -34.58 -29.04
N ALA A 276 -38.53 -34.56 -27.71
CA ALA A 276 -37.48 -34.89 -26.73
C ALA A 276 -36.48 -33.79 -26.36
N ALA A 277 -36.83 -33.10 -25.26
CA ALA A 277 -35.90 -32.40 -24.40
C ALA A 277 -34.85 -33.38 -23.84
N THR A 278 -33.59 -33.10 -24.11
CA THR A 278 -32.45 -33.46 -23.26
C THR A 278 -31.56 -32.22 -23.19
N HIS A 279 -31.45 -31.62 -22.01
CA HIS A 279 -30.49 -30.54 -21.77
C HIS A 279 -29.08 -31.15 -21.75
N PRO A 280 -28.17 -30.83 -22.69
CA PRO A 280 -26.77 -31.13 -22.46
C PRO A 280 -26.25 -30.08 -21.48
N ALA A 281 -25.60 -30.54 -20.41
CA ALA A 281 -24.82 -29.70 -19.52
C ALA A 281 -23.85 -28.85 -20.35
N VAL A 282 -24.07 -27.53 -20.36
CA VAL A 282 -23.24 -26.57 -21.09
C VAL A 282 -21.88 -26.51 -20.41
N THR A 283 -20.95 -27.37 -20.84
CA THR A 283 -19.52 -27.12 -20.66
C THR A 283 -19.22 -25.81 -21.40
N ALA A 284 -18.98 -24.74 -20.65
CA ALA A 284 -18.64 -23.44 -21.22
C ALA A 284 -17.51 -23.63 -22.24
N PRO A 285 -17.67 -23.18 -23.51
CA PRO A 285 -16.68 -23.43 -24.54
C PRO A 285 -15.34 -22.86 -24.08
N ARG A 286 -14.24 -23.61 -24.25
CA ARG A 286 -12.86 -23.24 -23.85
C ARG A 286 -12.49 -21.77 -24.13
N GLY A 287 -13.12 -21.16 -25.14
CA GLY A 287 -13.01 -19.74 -25.45
C GLY A 287 -13.50 -18.74 -24.41
N GLN A 288 -14.57 -19.03 -23.68
CA GLN A 288 -15.05 -18.17 -22.59
C GLN A 288 -14.10 -18.21 -21.39
N ALA A 289 -13.45 -19.34 -21.14
CA ALA A 289 -12.45 -19.46 -20.09
C ALA A 289 -11.21 -18.60 -20.39
N VAL A 290 -10.68 -18.64 -21.62
CA VAL A 290 -9.54 -17.81 -22.03
C VAL A 290 -9.88 -16.32 -21.98
N ALA A 291 -11.07 -15.91 -22.42
CA ALA A 291 -11.50 -14.51 -22.33
C ALA A 291 -11.64 -14.02 -20.88
N ARG A 292 -12.10 -14.89 -19.96
CA ARG A 292 -12.14 -14.59 -18.52
C ARG A 292 -10.74 -14.43 -17.93
N VAL A 293 -9.80 -15.32 -18.30
CA VAL A 293 -8.40 -15.23 -17.86
C VAL A 293 -7.75 -13.94 -18.36
N ALA A 294 -7.92 -13.59 -19.64
CA ALA A 294 -7.39 -12.34 -20.19
C ALA A 294 -7.97 -11.10 -19.48
N THR A 295 -9.27 -11.13 -19.15
CA THR A 295 -9.92 -10.04 -18.41
C THR A 295 -9.37 -9.89 -16.98
N ILE A 296 -9.19 -11.02 -16.27
CA ILE A 296 -8.62 -11.03 -14.91
C ILE A 296 -7.17 -10.56 -14.94
N ALA A 297 -6.38 -11.04 -15.91
CA ALA A 297 -4.98 -10.64 -16.09
C ALA A 297 -4.87 -9.13 -16.37
N ALA A 298 -5.69 -8.58 -17.27
CA ALA A 298 -5.73 -7.15 -17.53
C ALA A 298 -6.10 -6.33 -16.28
N ALA A 299 -7.12 -6.76 -15.53
CA ALA A 299 -7.51 -6.10 -14.28
C ALA A 299 -6.36 -6.10 -13.24
N MET A 300 -5.65 -7.23 -13.12
CA MET A 300 -4.49 -7.36 -12.24
C MET A 300 -3.32 -6.49 -12.69
N THR A 301 -3.05 -6.37 -14.00
CA THR A 301 -2.03 -5.47 -14.55
C THR A 301 -2.28 -4.02 -14.12
N PHE A 302 -3.50 -3.53 -14.32
CA PHE A 302 -3.84 -2.15 -13.92
C PHE A 302 -3.78 -1.93 -12.40
N ALA A 303 -4.19 -2.93 -11.61
CA ALA A 303 -4.11 -2.85 -10.15
C ALA A 303 -2.65 -2.81 -9.66
N LEU A 304 -1.77 -3.65 -10.22
CA LEU A 304 -0.35 -3.66 -9.91
C LEU A 304 0.34 -2.37 -10.35
N HIS A 305 0.05 -1.89 -11.57
CA HIS A 305 0.55 -0.62 -12.08
C HIS A 305 0.20 0.55 -11.16
N THR A 306 -1.06 0.64 -10.75
CA THR A 306 -1.54 1.70 -9.85
C THR A 306 -0.87 1.61 -8.48
N ALA A 307 -0.71 0.41 -7.93
CA ALA A 307 -0.02 0.21 -6.66
C ALA A 307 1.47 0.61 -6.76
N ARG A 308 2.12 0.30 -7.89
CA ARG A 308 3.50 0.66 -8.15
C ARG A 308 3.68 2.17 -8.28
N GLU A 309 2.83 2.86 -9.06
CA GLU A 309 2.87 4.32 -9.19
C GLU A 309 2.62 5.01 -7.85
N ALA A 310 1.67 4.52 -7.04
CA ALA A 310 1.42 5.07 -5.70
C ALA A 310 2.66 4.96 -4.79
N ILE A 311 3.45 3.89 -4.91
CA ILE A 311 4.70 3.70 -4.17
C ILE A 311 5.81 4.64 -4.68
N TYR A 312 5.92 4.83 -6.00
CA TYR A 312 6.89 5.77 -6.57
C TYR A 312 6.59 7.23 -6.23
N LEU A 313 5.31 7.59 -6.14
CA LEU A 313 4.84 8.94 -5.78
C LEU A 313 4.91 9.21 -4.27
N SER A 314 5.12 8.18 -3.45
CA SER A 314 5.26 8.31 -2.00
C SER A 314 6.69 8.75 -1.62
N PRO A 315 6.86 9.77 -0.75
CA PRO A 315 8.18 10.25 -0.35
C PRO A 315 9.08 9.12 0.18
N GLY A 316 10.33 9.06 -0.31
CA GLY A 316 11.37 8.15 0.19
C GLY A 316 11.38 6.71 -0.35
N HIS A 317 10.57 6.38 -1.37
CA HIS A 317 10.43 4.98 -1.86
C HIS A 317 10.80 4.75 -3.33
N GLY A 318 11.20 5.79 -4.08
CA GLY A 318 11.37 5.71 -5.53
C GLY A 318 12.74 5.27 -6.06
N ARG A 319 13.85 5.55 -5.35
CA ARG A 319 15.20 5.14 -5.74
C ARG A 319 16.07 4.90 -4.51
N ARG A 320 17.07 4.03 -4.63
CA ARG A 320 18.16 3.94 -3.64
C ARG A 320 18.87 5.28 -3.51
#